data_AF-A0A257JMP3-F1
#
_entry.id   AF-A0A257JMP3-F1
#
_cell.length_a   1.000
_cell.length_b   1.000
_cell.length_c   1.000
_cell.angle_alpha   90.00
_cell.angle_beta   90.00
_cell.angle_gamma   90.00
#
_symmetry.space_group_name_H-M   'P 1'
#
loop_
_entity.id
_entity.type
_entity.pdbx_description
1 polymer ?
#
loop_
_entity_poly.entity_id
_entity_poly.type
_entity_poly.pdbx_seq_one_letter_code
_entity_poly.pdbx_strand_id
1 'polypeptide(L)'
;AAPQGVARHNSLVADQLRLLAAVADRSTLMLDPEAGPYFLVAAVVQTLPRVPELLGQSRAQGAVALSKQALSVAQRSRLESAVEQLEQLDAEVKRYFDNVADNSPALAARLAVPRGAAQAAAQAARQLVRDKLLTADTLSHPSGDYFSAMTGHIDAQFKLTDEAFALLRSELDQRVQAARRRQWLAWGLLLGAGGLAAWLMLRMTRSTVATVAQARAAADALAAGNLAHQVHTDARDEVGDMARALGEAMHSLSRLVHEIKSTGESVGTASAQIASGNADLSVRTEQSAANLQQAASSLEQLHSTVRHNAEVAGQATDMARQGAQVAEQGDEVISRVVAAMADIG
;
A
#
# COMPACT_ATOMS: atom_id res chain seq x y z
N ALA A 1 71.97 39.12 12.20
CA ALA A 1 70.68 38.97 11.49
C ALA A 1 70.05 37.57 11.66
N ALA A 2 70.81 36.47 11.63
CA ALA A 2 70.28 35.09 11.73
C ALA A 2 69.43 34.69 12.97
N PRO A 3 69.63 35.22 14.22
CA PRO A 3 68.88 34.75 15.38
C PRO A 3 67.39 35.13 15.35
N GLN A 4 67.04 36.25 14.71
CA GLN A 4 65.65 36.72 14.61
C GLN A 4 64.81 35.88 13.64
N GLY A 5 65.44 35.31 12.60
CA GLY A 5 64.75 34.43 11.63
C GLY A 5 64.33 33.10 12.25
N VAL A 6 65.21 32.47 13.03
CA VAL A 6 64.92 31.21 13.73
C VAL A 6 63.86 31.42 14.81
N ALA A 7 63.93 32.50 15.59
CA ALA A 7 62.93 32.80 16.61
C ALA A 7 61.53 33.01 16.01
N ARG A 8 61.42 33.72 14.88
CA ARG A 8 60.15 33.90 14.16
C ARG A 8 59.62 32.61 13.53
N HIS A 9 60.50 31.75 13.05
CA HIS A 9 60.12 30.43 12.54
C HIS A 9 59.51 29.58 13.65
N ASN A 10 60.19 29.47 14.79
CA ASN A 10 59.69 28.68 15.93
C ASN A 10 58.36 29.22 16.47
N SER A 11 58.16 30.54 16.51
CA SER A 11 56.86 31.11 16.92
C SER A 11 55.74 30.74 15.95
N LEU A 12 56.01 30.79 14.64
CA LEU A 12 55.03 30.44 13.61
C LEU A 12 54.63 28.95 13.69
N VAL A 13 55.60 28.05 13.87
CA VAL A 13 55.31 26.62 14.07
C VAL A 13 54.46 26.41 15.32
N ALA A 14 54.78 27.08 16.43
CA ALA A 14 54.00 27.00 17.66
C ALA A 14 52.55 27.52 17.49
N ASP A 15 52.33 28.57 16.69
CA ASP A 15 50.99 29.05 16.33
C ASP A 15 50.24 28.02 15.47
N GLN A 16 50.90 27.39 14.50
CA GLN A 16 50.30 26.35 13.65
C GLN A 16 49.89 25.11 14.44
N LEU A 17 50.72 24.65 15.38
CA LEU A 17 50.38 23.52 16.26
C LEU A 17 49.19 23.84 17.17
N ARG A 18 49.10 25.08 17.68
CA ARG A 18 47.93 25.54 18.45
C ARG A 18 46.67 25.58 17.59
N LEU A 19 46.77 26.03 16.34
CA LEU A 19 45.64 26.02 15.41
C LEU A 19 45.18 24.59 15.12
N LEU A 20 46.10 23.65 14.90
CA LEU A 20 45.79 22.24 14.65
C LEU A 20 45.01 21.62 15.83
N ALA A 21 45.46 21.86 17.07
CA ALA A 21 44.75 21.43 18.27
C ALA A 21 43.34 22.04 18.37
N ALA A 22 43.22 23.35 18.16
CA ALA A 22 41.93 24.04 18.22
C ALA A 22 40.93 23.55 17.16
N VAL A 23 41.42 23.21 15.96
CA VAL A 23 40.59 22.61 14.90
C VAL A 23 40.08 21.24 15.33
N ALA A 24 40.94 20.38 15.88
CA ALA A 24 40.56 19.04 16.30
C ALA A 24 39.55 19.03 17.46
N ASP A 25 39.68 19.97 18.40
CA ASP A 25 38.73 20.14 19.50
C ASP A 25 37.36 20.60 18.98
N ARG A 26 37.34 21.62 18.11
CA ARG A 26 36.10 22.21 17.60
C ARG A 26 35.38 21.33 16.57
N SER A 27 36.10 20.49 15.84
CA SER A 27 35.53 19.54 14.90
C SER A 27 35.03 18.26 15.57
N THR A 28 35.15 18.13 16.90
CA THR A 28 34.81 16.92 17.66
C THR A 28 35.56 15.66 17.20
N LEU A 29 36.67 15.83 16.46
CA LEU A 29 37.51 14.71 16.01
C LEU A 29 38.13 13.98 17.21
N MET A 30 38.37 14.69 18.30
CA MET A 30 38.83 14.14 19.58
C MET A 30 37.75 13.41 20.38
N LEU A 31 36.49 13.37 19.90
CA LEU A 31 35.39 12.64 20.52
C LEU A 31 34.94 11.45 19.65
N ASP A 32 35.87 10.89 18.87
CA ASP A 32 35.57 9.78 17.98
C ASP A 32 35.00 8.58 18.78
N PRO A 33 33.82 8.05 18.42
CA PRO A 33 33.19 6.96 19.14
C PRO A 33 33.95 5.63 19.00
N GLU A 34 34.84 5.50 18.02
CA GLU A 34 35.68 4.31 17.85
C GLU A 34 37.09 4.57 18.39
N ALA A 35 37.54 3.69 19.30
CA ALA A 35 38.79 3.85 20.03
C ALA A 35 40.04 3.90 19.13
N GLY A 36 40.12 3.10 18.07
CA GLY A 36 41.31 3.08 17.19
C GLY A 36 41.52 4.40 16.44
N PRO A 37 40.55 4.88 15.66
CA PRO A 37 40.59 6.19 15.01
C PRO A 37 40.78 7.36 15.98
N TYR A 38 40.21 7.29 17.19
CA TYR A 38 40.48 8.26 18.26
C TYR A 38 41.98 8.37 18.58
N PHE A 39 42.66 7.24 18.84
CA PHE A 39 44.08 7.26 19.16
C PHE A 39 44.95 7.71 17.98
N LEU A 40 44.51 7.42 16.75
CA LEU A 40 45.19 7.92 15.54
C LEU A 40 45.04 9.45 15.41
N VAL A 41 43.84 10.00 15.64
CA VAL A 41 43.62 11.46 15.68
C VAL A 41 44.50 12.11 16.73
N ALA A 42 44.54 11.56 17.96
CA ALA A 42 45.36 12.09 19.05
C ALA A 42 46.85 12.07 18.69
N ALA A 43 47.36 10.97 18.12
CA ALA A 43 48.75 10.89 17.66
C ALA A 43 49.07 11.97 16.61
N VAL A 44 48.24 12.07 15.57
CA VAL A 44 48.43 12.93 14.40
C VAL A 44 48.32 14.42 14.75
N VAL A 45 47.41 14.79 15.64
CA VAL A 45 47.16 16.18 16.01
C VAL A 45 48.08 16.66 17.12
N GLN A 46 48.32 15.84 18.15
CA GLN A 46 48.96 16.30 19.38
C GLN A 46 50.46 15.98 19.44
N THR A 47 50.89 14.86 18.86
CA THR A 47 52.21 14.28 19.18
C THR A 47 53.14 14.26 17.97
N LEU A 48 52.71 13.69 16.84
CA LEU A 48 53.54 13.52 15.64
C LEU A 48 54.16 14.81 15.12
N PRO A 49 53.46 15.96 15.07
CA PRO A 49 54.05 17.20 14.57
C PRO A 49 55.15 17.80 15.46
N ARG A 50 55.23 17.40 16.73
CA ARG A 50 56.21 17.95 17.70
C ARG A 50 57.60 17.35 17.54
N VAL A 51 57.69 16.10 17.09
CA VAL A 51 58.96 15.39 16.87
C VAL A 51 59.83 16.06 15.79
N PRO A 52 59.35 16.30 14.55
CA PRO A 52 60.16 16.96 13.52
C PRO A 52 60.56 18.39 13.91
N GLU A 53 59.74 19.10 14.68
CA GLU A 53 60.09 20.43 15.19
C GLU A 53 61.29 20.38 16.15
N LEU A 54 61.27 19.50 17.15
CA LEU A 54 62.40 19.35 18.08
C LEU A 54 63.66 18.84 17.38
N LEU A 55 63.52 17.94 16.40
CA LEU A 55 64.63 17.52 15.56
C LEU A 55 65.16 18.66 14.70
N GLY A 56 64.29 19.53 14.16
CA GLY A 56 64.65 20.72 13.41
C GLY A 56 65.43 21.73 14.25
N GLN A 57 65.00 21.99 15.48
CA GLN A 57 65.72 22.82 16.44
C GLN A 57 67.09 22.23 16.80
N SER A 58 67.14 20.91 17.05
CA SER A 58 68.38 20.19 17.36
C SER A 58 69.36 20.26 16.19
N ARG A 59 68.87 20.05 14.95
CA ARG A 59 69.64 20.19 13.70
C ARG A 59 70.24 21.58 13.57
N ALA A 60 69.46 22.63 13.79
CA ALA A 60 69.93 24.01 13.68
C ALA A 60 71.00 24.34 14.73
N GLN A 61 70.77 23.95 15.99
CA GLN A 61 71.71 24.20 17.08
C GLN A 61 73.01 23.40 16.93
N GLY A 62 72.90 22.12 16.56
CA GLY A 62 74.04 21.24 16.35
C GLY A 62 74.91 21.65 15.16
N ALA A 63 74.30 22.05 14.04
CA ALA A 63 75.04 22.55 12.88
C ALA A 63 75.84 23.82 13.23
N VAL A 64 75.22 24.75 13.97
CA VAL A 64 75.92 25.96 14.44
C VAL A 64 77.07 25.61 15.39
N ALA A 65 76.88 24.64 16.29
CA ALA A 65 77.92 24.22 17.23
C ALA A 65 79.12 23.55 16.53
N LEU A 66 78.86 22.66 15.55
CA LEU A 66 79.90 22.00 14.75
C LEU A 66 80.63 22.99 13.83
N SER A 67 79.90 23.90 13.18
CA SER A 67 80.50 24.93 12.32
C SER A 67 81.42 25.87 13.10
N LYS A 68 81.12 26.16 14.37
CA LYS A 68 81.95 26.99 15.25
C LYS A 68 82.95 26.18 16.08
N GLN A 69 82.88 24.84 16.01
CA GLN A 69 83.63 23.90 16.86
C GLN A 69 83.53 24.23 18.36
N ALA A 70 82.43 24.83 18.78
CA ALA A 70 82.23 25.31 20.14
C ALA A 70 80.76 25.17 20.55
N LEU A 71 80.54 24.64 21.74
CA LEU A 71 79.22 24.46 22.35
C LEU A 71 79.21 25.14 23.72
N SER A 72 78.46 26.23 23.85
CA SER A 72 78.28 26.91 25.13
C SER A 72 77.47 26.06 26.12
N VAL A 73 77.63 26.30 27.41
CA VAL A 73 76.87 25.62 28.49
C VAL A 73 75.36 25.72 28.25
N ALA A 74 74.87 26.89 27.85
CA ALA A 74 73.46 27.10 27.55
C ALA A 74 72.97 26.31 26.32
N GLN A 75 73.80 26.17 25.27
CA GLN A 75 73.45 25.34 24.11
C GLN A 75 73.48 23.85 24.44
N ARG A 76 74.46 23.41 25.23
CA ARG A 76 74.54 22.03 25.71
C ARG A 76 73.30 21.64 26.51
N SER A 77 72.92 22.45 27.50
CA SER A 77 71.73 22.21 28.31
C SER A 77 70.43 22.17 27.48
N ARG A 78 70.31 23.03 26.45
CA ARG A 78 69.15 22.98 25.53
C ARG A 78 69.12 21.70 24.68
N LEU A 79 70.26 21.25 24.18
CA LEU A 79 70.36 20.01 23.40
C LEU A 79 70.08 18.77 24.28
N GLU A 80 70.58 18.75 25.53
CA GLU A 80 70.26 17.70 26.50
C GLU A 80 68.75 17.64 26.76
N SER A 81 68.13 18.79 27.05
CA SER A 81 66.67 18.87 27.24
C SER A 81 65.90 18.47 25.99
N ALA A 82 66.37 18.82 24.79
CA ALA A 82 65.73 18.43 23.54
C ALA A 82 65.79 16.90 23.32
N VAL A 83 66.93 16.26 23.62
CA VAL A 83 67.07 14.80 23.52
C VAL A 83 66.14 14.09 24.50
N GLU A 84 66.01 14.59 25.73
CA GLU A 84 65.11 14.03 26.74
C GLU A 84 63.62 14.21 26.35
N GLN A 85 63.24 15.39 25.85
CA GLN A 85 61.88 15.64 25.34
C GLN A 85 61.55 14.76 24.13
N LEU A 86 62.50 14.55 23.22
CA LEU A 86 62.32 13.63 22.09
C LEU A 86 62.10 12.19 22.56
N GLU A 87 62.78 11.76 23.62
CA GLU A 87 62.59 10.43 24.20
C GLU A 87 61.21 10.26 24.84
N GLN A 88 60.73 11.28 25.56
CA GLN A 88 59.37 11.29 26.11
C GLN A 88 58.31 11.27 25.01
N LEU A 89 58.49 12.06 23.95
CA LEU A 89 57.56 12.07 22.81
C LEU A 89 57.58 10.76 22.04
N ASP A 90 58.73 10.12 21.85
CA ASP A 90 58.83 8.82 21.17
C ASP A 90 58.07 7.73 21.95
N ALA A 91 58.18 7.75 23.29
CA ALA A 91 57.39 6.86 24.16
C ALA A 91 55.88 7.15 24.08
N GLU A 92 55.49 8.43 24.00
CA GLU A 92 54.09 8.83 23.83
C GLU A 92 53.53 8.42 22.45
N VAL A 93 54.29 8.64 21.37
CA VAL A 93 53.95 8.17 20.02
C VAL A 93 53.78 6.66 20.05
N LYS A 94 54.73 5.92 20.61
CA LYS A 94 54.63 4.46 20.74
C LYS A 94 53.33 4.04 21.43
N ARG A 95 53.00 4.66 22.57
CA ARG A 95 51.76 4.38 23.33
C ARG A 95 50.50 4.61 22.48
N TYR A 96 50.42 5.71 21.75
CA TYR A 96 49.27 5.95 20.87
C TYR A 96 49.15 4.89 19.78
N PHE A 97 50.26 4.53 19.13
CA PHE A 97 50.26 3.53 18.07
C PHE A 97 50.00 2.11 18.56
N ASP A 98 50.43 1.77 19.78
CA ASP A 98 50.07 0.49 20.42
C ASP A 98 48.56 0.44 20.66
N ASN A 99 47.96 1.53 21.17
CA ASN A 99 46.50 1.61 21.32
C ASN A 99 45.76 1.53 19.97
N VAL A 100 46.31 2.10 18.89
CA VAL A 100 45.76 1.93 17.54
C VAL A 100 45.84 0.46 17.11
N ALA A 101 46.93 -0.25 17.41
CA ALA A 101 47.07 -1.66 17.09
C ALA A 101 46.06 -2.54 17.84
N ASP A 102 45.83 -2.26 19.12
CA ASP A 102 44.90 -3.01 19.96
C ASP A 102 43.44 -2.81 19.53
N ASN A 103 43.08 -1.61 19.07
CA ASN A 103 41.70 -1.26 18.74
C ASN A 103 41.40 -1.31 17.23
N SER A 104 42.42 -1.30 16.38
CA SER A 104 42.29 -1.29 14.92
C SER A 104 43.51 -1.91 14.22
N PRO A 105 43.65 -3.25 14.24
CA PRO A 105 44.81 -3.94 13.66
C PRO A 105 45.05 -3.61 12.19
N ALA A 106 43.98 -3.40 11.42
CA ALA A 106 44.07 -3.01 10.01
C ALA A 106 44.71 -1.63 9.81
N LEU A 107 44.41 -0.66 10.67
CA LEU A 107 45.03 0.67 10.63
C LEU A 107 46.50 0.59 11.04
N ALA A 108 46.80 -0.16 12.10
CA ALA A 108 48.16 -0.35 12.56
C ALA A 108 49.04 -1.05 11.52
N ALA A 109 48.52 -2.06 10.81
CA ALA A 109 49.24 -2.75 9.74
C ALA A 109 49.65 -1.79 8.61
N ARG A 110 48.76 -0.86 8.22
CA ARG A 110 49.05 0.14 7.19
C ARG A 110 50.13 1.15 7.60
N LEU A 111 50.23 1.45 8.90
CA LEU A 111 51.23 2.38 9.44
C LEU A 111 52.48 1.69 9.99
N ALA A 112 52.56 0.36 9.97
CA ALA A 112 53.67 -0.38 10.58
C ALA A 112 55.05 0.00 10.00
N VAL A 113 55.14 0.09 8.68
CA VAL A 113 56.37 0.44 7.94
C VAL A 113 56.80 1.89 8.19
N PRO A 114 55.99 2.93 7.93
CA PRO A 114 56.40 4.31 8.18
C PRO A 114 56.68 4.56 9.67
N ARG A 115 55.94 3.91 10.57
CA ARG A 115 56.17 4.02 12.02
C ARG A 115 57.51 3.45 12.42
N GLY A 116 57.86 2.24 11.95
CA GLY A 116 59.16 1.63 12.23
C GLY A 116 60.32 2.48 11.71
N ALA A 117 60.18 3.03 10.50
CA ALA A 117 61.18 3.94 9.92
C ALA A 117 61.34 5.23 10.73
N ALA A 118 60.23 5.86 11.14
CA ALA A 118 60.25 7.07 11.97
C ALA A 118 60.84 6.80 13.37
N GLN A 119 60.50 5.68 14.01
CA GLN A 119 61.06 5.32 15.31
C GLN A 119 62.57 5.09 15.24
N ALA A 120 63.04 4.35 14.22
CA ALA A 120 64.47 4.15 13.98
C ALA A 120 65.19 5.48 13.70
N ALA A 121 64.58 6.37 12.91
CA ALA A 121 65.11 7.70 12.62
C ALA A 121 65.19 8.59 13.87
N ALA A 122 64.17 8.58 14.73
CA ALA A 122 64.16 9.34 15.97
C ALA A 122 65.26 8.86 16.93
N GLN A 123 65.44 7.54 17.05
CA GLN A 123 66.52 6.95 17.85
C GLN A 123 67.90 7.31 17.29
N ALA A 124 68.10 7.19 15.97
CA ALA A 124 69.35 7.54 15.31
C ALA A 124 69.69 9.03 15.45
N ALA A 125 68.70 9.92 15.34
CA ALA A 125 68.90 11.36 15.54
C ALA A 125 69.31 11.72 16.97
N ARG A 126 68.66 11.12 17.99
CA ARG A 126 69.05 11.29 19.40
C ARG A 126 70.48 10.81 19.64
N GLN A 127 70.84 9.66 19.09
CA GLN A 127 72.19 9.10 19.21
C GLN A 127 73.24 9.98 18.52
N LEU A 128 72.92 10.52 17.34
CA LEU A 128 73.81 11.44 16.61
C LEU A 128 74.07 12.72 17.41
N VAL A 129 73.03 13.32 18.01
CA VAL A 129 73.17 14.49 18.89
C VAL A 129 74.04 14.15 20.10
N ARG A 130 73.78 13.02 20.76
CA ARG A 130 74.53 12.60 21.95
C ARG A 130 76.01 12.41 21.62
N ASP A 131 76.32 11.58 20.63
CA ASP A 131 77.67 11.15 20.31
C ASP A 131 78.54 12.24 19.68
N LYS A 132 77.92 13.14 18.88
CA LYS A 132 78.68 14.14 18.11
C LYS A 132 78.69 15.52 18.74
N LEU A 133 77.83 15.80 19.73
CA LEU A 133 77.71 17.13 20.34
C LEU A 133 77.84 17.12 21.87
N LEU A 134 77.23 16.15 22.55
CA LEU A 134 77.11 16.17 24.02
C LEU A 134 78.28 15.44 24.69
N THR A 135 78.66 14.27 24.19
CA THR A 135 79.71 13.42 24.76
C THR A 135 81.04 13.50 24.01
N ALA A 136 81.10 14.21 22.87
CA ALA A 136 82.32 14.35 22.09
C ALA A 136 83.36 15.24 22.81
N ASP A 137 84.60 14.74 22.91
CA ASP A 137 85.73 15.53 23.44
C ASP A 137 86.08 16.71 22.53
N THR A 138 85.89 16.55 21.21
CA THR A 138 86.11 17.59 20.20
C THR A 138 84.98 17.61 19.16
N LEU A 139 84.54 18.82 18.78
CA LEU A 139 83.46 19.05 17.82
C LEU A 139 84.00 19.07 16.38
N SER A 140 84.55 17.95 15.91
CA SER A 140 85.22 17.83 14.60
C SER A 140 84.32 17.29 13.49
N HIS A 141 83.13 16.78 13.81
CA HIS A 141 82.21 16.20 12.82
C HIS A 141 81.75 17.27 11.81
N PRO A 142 81.76 17.00 10.48
CA PRO A 142 81.37 17.99 9.50
C PRO A 142 79.93 18.49 9.70
N SER A 143 79.76 19.81 9.80
CA SER A 143 78.44 20.42 9.99
C SER A 143 77.46 20.09 8.86
N GLY A 144 77.96 19.92 7.63
CA GLY A 144 77.14 19.54 6.47
C GLY A 144 76.58 18.13 6.60
N ASP A 145 77.42 17.17 6.98
CA ASP A 145 77.03 15.76 7.17
C ASP A 145 76.01 15.64 8.32
N TYR A 146 76.25 16.33 9.44
CA TYR A 146 75.29 16.40 10.55
C TYR A 146 73.94 16.96 10.10
N PHE A 147 73.95 18.08 9.37
CA PHE A 147 72.73 18.71 8.87
C PHE A 147 71.97 17.79 7.92
N SER A 148 72.68 17.14 6.99
CA SER A 148 72.10 16.19 6.04
C SER A 148 71.50 14.96 6.73
N ALA A 149 72.23 14.36 7.68
CA ALA A 149 71.75 13.21 8.44
C ALA A 149 70.48 13.54 9.25
N MET A 150 70.48 14.66 9.97
CA MET A 150 69.30 15.13 10.70
C MET A 150 68.13 15.45 9.77
N THR A 151 68.39 15.97 8.56
CA THR A 151 67.34 16.20 7.55
C THR A 151 66.68 14.88 7.15
N GLY A 152 67.46 13.85 6.84
CA GLY A 152 66.91 12.51 6.55
C GLY A 152 66.09 11.92 7.70
N HIS A 153 66.48 12.17 8.95
CA HIS A 153 65.69 11.75 10.11
C HIS A 153 64.38 12.52 10.27
N ILE A 154 64.38 13.82 9.96
CA ILE A 154 63.19 14.67 9.93
C ILE A 154 62.24 14.23 8.81
N ASP A 155 62.77 13.91 7.63
CA ASP A 155 61.97 13.44 6.48
C ASP A 155 61.21 12.15 6.80
N ALA A 156 61.82 11.23 7.57
CA ALA A 156 61.15 10.04 8.05
C ALA A 156 59.96 10.34 8.99
N GLN A 157 60.06 11.39 9.82
CA GLN A 157 58.94 11.83 10.67
C GLN A 157 57.81 12.44 9.85
N PHE A 158 58.15 13.26 8.85
CA PHE A 158 57.16 13.83 7.93
C PHE A 158 56.45 12.74 7.15
N LYS A 159 57.18 11.73 6.65
CA LYS A 159 56.58 10.59 5.95
C LYS A 159 55.56 9.85 6.81
N LEU A 160 55.87 9.58 8.09
CA LEU A 160 54.89 8.99 9.01
C LEU A 160 53.68 9.90 9.21
N THR A 161 53.91 11.20 9.39
CA THR A 161 52.84 12.18 9.59
C THR A 161 51.91 12.24 8.39
N ASP A 162 52.46 12.30 7.17
CA ASP A 162 51.71 12.33 5.91
C ASP A 162 50.91 11.05 5.70
N GLU A 163 51.51 9.88 5.92
CA GLU A 163 50.81 8.59 5.79
C GLU A 163 49.70 8.44 6.84
N ALA A 164 49.93 8.91 8.07
CA ALA A 164 48.93 8.89 9.14
C ALA A 164 47.76 9.86 8.86
N PHE A 165 48.03 11.08 8.36
CA PHE A 165 46.99 12.02 7.93
C PHE A 165 46.20 11.48 6.72
N ALA A 166 46.87 10.90 5.73
CA ALA A 166 46.22 10.31 4.56
C ALA A 166 45.30 9.15 4.96
N LEU A 167 45.75 8.31 5.89
CA LEU A 167 44.94 7.23 6.44
C LEU A 167 43.74 7.76 7.20
N LEU A 168 43.95 8.70 8.11
CA LEU A 168 42.87 9.33 8.88
C LEU A 168 41.82 9.97 7.96
N ARG A 169 42.24 10.67 6.90
CA ARG A 169 41.34 11.24 5.91
C ARG A 169 40.52 10.17 5.20
N SER A 170 41.14 9.06 4.80
CA SER A 170 40.45 7.93 4.18
C SER A 170 39.37 7.35 5.10
N GLU A 171 39.66 7.16 6.39
CA GLU A 171 38.69 6.63 7.36
C GLU A 171 37.51 7.60 7.56
N LEU A 172 37.79 8.90 7.67
CA LEU A 172 36.75 9.92 7.78
C LEU A 172 35.86 9.97 6.52
N ASP A 173 36.46 9.89 5.33
CA ASP A 173 35.71 9.87 4.07
C ASP A 173 34.82 8.63 3.94
N GLN A 174 35.31 7.45 4.35
CA GLN A 174 34.50 6.22 4.36
C GLN A 174 33.30 6.33 5.31
N ARG A 175 33.49 6.92 6.48
CA ARG A 175 32.41 7.15 7.45
C ARG A 175 31.37 8.13 6.93
N VAL A 176 31.79 9.23 6.30
CA VAL A 176 30.88 10.18 5.66
C VAL A 176 30.07 9.48 4.56
N GLN A 177 30.70 8.63 3.74
CA GLN A 177 30.00 7.87 2.72
C GLN A 177 29.02 6.85 3.30
N ALA A 178 29.40 6.13 4.36
CA ALA A 178 28.52 5.20 5.06
C ALA A 178 27.29 5.90 5.65
N ALA A 179 27.48 7.06 6.29
CA ALA A 179 26.41 7.88 6.83
C ALA A 179 25.47 8.40 5.72
N ARG A 180 26.03 8.91 4.61
CA ARG A 180 25.24 9.34 3.44
C ARG A 180 24.46 8.19 2.83
N ARG A 181 25.06 7.01 2.67
CA ARG A 181 24.37 5.81 2.16
C ARG A 181 23.19 5.43 3.06
N ARG A 182 23.37 5.47 4.39
CA ARG A 182 22.28 5.23 5.35
C ARG A 182 21.15 6.25 5.20
N GLN A 183 21.47 7.53 5.02
CA GLN A 183 20.48 8.57 4.75
C GLN A 183 19.74 8.35 3.44
N TRP A 184 20.44 8.02 2.35
CA TRP A 184 19.81 7.72 1.06
C TRP A 184 18.90 6.49 1.12
N LEU A 185 19.28 5.44 1.84
CA LEU A 185 18.42 4.28 2.06
C LEU A 185 17.16 4.65 2.87
N ALA A 186 17.30 5.47 3.91
CA ALA A 186 16.17 5.96 4.68
C ALA A 186 15.21 6.81 3.84
N TRP A 187 15.73 7.73 3.02
CA TRP A 187 14.93 8.51 2.07
C TRP A 187 14.26 7.62 1.02
N GLY A 188 14.97 6.64 0.47
CA GLY A 188 14.43 5.69 -0.50
C GLY A 188 13.30 4.85 0.09
N LEU A 189 13.45 4.36 1.33
CA LEU A 189 12.41 3.62 2.05
C LEU A 189 11.19 4.50 2.33
N LEU A 190 11.39 5.74 2.77
CA LEU A 190 10.30 6.67 3.06
C LEU A 190 9.52 7.02 1.79
N LEU A 191 10.20 7.33 0.70
CA LEU A 191 9.58 7.61 -0.60
C LEU A 191 8.89 6.36 -1.18
N GLY A 192 9.50 5.19 -1.04
CA GLY A 192 8.92 3.92 -1.48
C GLY A 192 7.64 3.59 -0.71
N ALA A 193 7.65 3.72 0.61
CA ALA A 193 6.48 3.51 1.46
C ALA A 193 5.37 4.54 1.15
N GLY A 194 5.72 5.81 0.99
CA GLY A 194 4.78 6.87 0.61
C GLY A 194 4.18 6.63 -0.78
N GLY A 195 4.99 6.22 -1.75
CA GLY A 195 4.55 5.87 -3.10
C GLY A 195 3.62 4.66 -3.13
N LEU A 196 3.94 3.60 -2.37
CA LEU A 196 3.08 2.42 -2.24
C LEU A 196 1.74 2.76 -1.56
N ALA A 197 1.76 3.57 -0.49
CA ALA A 197 0.56 4.03 0.17
C ALA A 197 -0.33 4.86 -0.77
N ALA A 198 0.25 5.80 -1.51
CA ALA A 198 -0.47 6.59 -2.51
C ALA A 198 -1.03 5.71 -3.64
N TRP A 199 -0.27 4.73 -4.13
CA TRP A 199 -0.72 3.79 -5.16
C TRP A 199 -1.91 2.93 -4.67
N LEU A 200 -1.82 2.37 -3.46
CA LEU A 200 -2.91 1.61 -2.85
C LEU A 200 -4.15 2.48 -2.64
N MET A 201 -3.98 3.70 -2.11
CA MET A 201 -5.08 4.65 -1.90
C MET A 201 -5.78 5.01 -3.21
N LEU A 202 -5.03 5.28 -4.28
CA LEU A 202 -5.58 5.55 -5.60
C LEU A 202 -6.30 4.32 -6.18
N ARG A 203 -5.75 3.11 -6.00
CA ARG A 203 -6.39 1.86 -6.45
C ARG A 203 -7.70 1.59 -5.72
N MET A 204 -7.71 1.74 -4.39
CA MET A 204 -8.93 1.58 -3.58
C MET A 204 -9.98 2.62 -3.97
N THR A 205 -9.61 3.91 -4.03
CA THR A 205 -10.53 4.99 -4.42
C THR A 205 -11.15 4.74 -5.79
N ARG A 206 -10.35 4.34 -6.78
CA ARG A 206 -10.85 4.02 -8.13
C ARG A 206 -11.81 2.84 -8.15
N SER A 207 -11.51 1.79 -7.38
CA SER A 207 -12.38 0.61 -7.25
C SER A 207 -13.72 0.99 -6.65
N THR A 208 -13.72 1.67 -5.50
CA THR A 208 -14.93 2.07 -4.78
C THR A 208 -15.78 3.02 -5.63
N VAL A 209 -15.18 4.04 -6.26
CA VAL A 209 -15.91 4.98 -7.12
C VAL A 209 -16.56 4.27 -8.31
N ALA A 210 -15.88 3.30 -8.92
CA ALA A 210 -16.44 2.52 -10.03
C ALA A 210 -17.65 1.68 -9.59
N THR A 211 -17.55 0.95 -8.46
CA THR A 211 -18.66 0.14 -7.95
C THR A 211 -19.85 0.99 -7.50
N VAL A 212 -19.60 2.13 -6.84
CA VAL A 212 -20.67 3.08 -6.48
C VAL A 212 -21.36 3.62 -7.73
N ALA A 213 -20.61 3.94 -8.80
CA ALA A 213 -21.21 4.40 -10.05
C ALA A 213 -22.08 3.33 -10.72
N GLN A 214 -21.68 2.06 -10.67
CA GLN A 214 -22.49 0.94 -11.16
C GLN A 214 -23.78 0.75 -10.35
N ALA A 215 -23.68 0.78 -9.02
CA ALA A 215 -24.85 0.69 -8.13
C ALA A 215 -25.84 1.84 -8.38
N ARG A 216 -25.32 3.05 -8.58
CA ARG A 216 -26.13 4.22 -8.95
C ARG A 216 -26.85 4.00 -10.29
N ALA A 217 -26.15 3.54 -11.33
CA ALA A 217 -26.75 3.28 -12.64
C ALA A 217 -27.86 2.22 -12.57
N ALA A 218 -27.70 1.18 -11.76
CA ALA A 218 -28.72 0.17 -11.53
C ALA A 218 -29.95 0.73 -10.80
N ALA A 219 -29.74 1.58 -9.80
CA ALA A 219 -30.83 2.25 -9.08
C ALA A 219 -31.62 3.19 -10.00
N ASP A 220 -30.92 3.95 -10.86
CA ASP A 220 -31.54 4.82 -11.87
C ASP A 220 -32.36 3.99 -12.88
N ALA A 221 -31.86 2.83 -13.31
CA ALA A 221 -32.59 1.92 -14.20
C ALA A 221 -33.85 1.34 -13.54
N LEU A 222 -33.76 0.94 -12.26
CA LEU A 222 -34.90 0.47 -11.48
C LEU A 222 -35.97 1.57 -11.33
N ALA A 223 -35.56 2.80 -11.01
CA ALA A 223 -36.46 3.95 -10.90
C ALA A 223 -37.18 4.26 -12.23
N ALA A 224 -36.52 4.02 -13.37
CA ALA A 224 -37.10 4.15 -14.70
C ALA A 224 -37.97 2.94 -15.14
N GLY A 225 -38.09 1.90 -14.30
CA GLY A 225 -38.82 0.67 -14.62
C GLY A 225 -38.09 -0.25 -15.60
N ASN A 226 -36.81 0.00 -15.89
CA ASN A 226 -35.99 -0.85 -16.74
C ASN A 226 -35.34 -1.99 -15.93
N LEU A 227 -36.04 -3.11 -15.83
CA LEU A 227 -35.59 -4.30 -15.10
C LEU A 227 -34.61 -5.19 -15.89
N ALA A 228 -34.27 -4.82 -17.14
CA ALA A 228 -33.33 -5.56 -17.97
C ALA A 228 -31.86 -5.15 -17.76
N HIS A 229 -31.59 -4.11 -16.95
CA HIS A 229 -30.23 -3.68 -16.65
C HIS A 229 -29.50 -4.72 -15.80
N GLN A 230 -28.27 -5.08 -16.19
CA GLN A 230 -27.46 -6.07 -15.49
C GLN A 230 -26.46 -5.41 -14.56
N VAL A 231 -26.45 -5.79 -13.29
CA VAL A 231 -25.46 -5.34 -12.32
C VAL A 231 -24.28 -6.31 -12.32
N HIS A 232 -23.13 -5.87 -12.86
CA HIS A 232 -21.87 -6.61 -12.79
C HIS A 232 -20.90 -5.89 -11.88
N THR A 233 -20.48 -6.54 -10.80
CA THR A 233 -19.45 -6.03 -9.88
C THR A 233 -18.48 -7.15 -9.51
N ASP A 234 -17.18 -6.88 -9.61
CA ASP A 234 -16.11 -7.75 -9.11
C ASP A 234 -15.69 -7.37 -7.67
N ALA A 235 -16.28 -6.31 -7.11
CA ALA A 235 -15.98 -5.86 -5.76
C ALA A 235 -16.51 -6.85 -4.72
N ARG A 236 -15.66 -7.15 -3.72
CA ARG A 236 -15.93 -8.08 -2.62
C ARG A 236 -16.09 -7.37 -1.26
N ASP A 237 -16.26 -6.06 -1.30
CA ASP A 237 -16.51 -5.20 -0.14
C ASP A 237 -18.02 -4.95 0.04
N GLU A 238 -18.37 -4.21 1.08
CA GLU A 238 -19.75 -3.87 1.43
C GLU A 238 -20.49 -3.14 0.29
N VAL A 239 -19.75 -2.40 -0.54
CA VAL A 239 -20.29 -1.71 -1.72
C VAL A 239 -20.63 -2.71 -2.82
N GLY A 240 -19.78 -3.71 -3.04
CA GLY A 240 -20.06 -4.84 -3.92
C GLY A 240 -21.28 -5.66 -3.47
N ASP A 241 -21.42 -5.90 -2.17
CA ASP A 241 -22.59 -6.60 -1.61
C ASP A 241 -23.88 -5.84 -1.85
N MET A 242 -23.87 -4.52 -1.63
CA MET A 242 -25.01 -3.65 -1.91
C MET A 242 -25.40 -3.67 -3.40
N ALA A 243 -24.43 -3.59 -4.30
CA ALA A 243 -24.69 -3.65 -5.73
C ALA A 243 -25.30 -5.00 -6.15
N ARG A 244 -24.82 -6.13 -5.60
CA ARG A 244 -25.38 -7.46 -5.87
C ARG A 244 -26.81 -7.60 -5.35
N ALA A 245 -27.07 -7.16 -4.12
CA ALA A 245 -28.41 -7.18 -3.53
C ALA A 245 -29.42 -6.36 -4.36
N LEU A 246 -29.00 -5.22 -4.91
CA LEU A 246 -29.82 -4.43 -5.82
C LEU A 246 -30.15 -5.19 -7.11
N GLY A 247 -29.17 -5.90 -7.70
CA GLY A 247 -29.40 -6.77 -8.86
C GLY A 247 -30.39 -7.90 -8.58
N GLU A 248 -30.30 -8.54 -7.41
CA GLU A 248 -31.25 -9.58 -6.98
C GLU A 248 -32.68 -9.04 -6.79
N ALA A 249 -32.82 -7.82 -6.26
CA ALA A 249 -34.11 -7.15 -6.12
C ALA A 249 -34.73 -6.85 -7.50
N MET A 250 -33.94 -6.35 -8.45
CA MET A 250 -34.39 -6.12 -9.84
C MET A 250 -34.86 -7.41 -10.51
N HIS A 251 -34.11 -8.51 -10.34
CA HIS A 251 -34.48 -9.81 -10.89
C HIS A 251 -35.78 -10.36 -10.28
N SER A 252 -35.96 -10.20 -8.97
CA SER A 252 -37.19 -10.61 -8.29
C SER A 252 -38.40 -9.78 -8.71
N LEU A 253 -38.24 -8.46 -8.89
CA LEU A 253 -39.28 -7.60 -9.42
C LEU A 253 -39.65 -7.96 -10.87
N SER A 254 -38.65 -8.31 -11.70
CA SER A 254 -38.87 -8.75 -13.09
C SER A 254 -39.72 -10.02 -13.16
N ARG A 255 -39.44 -11.00 -12.29
CA ARG A 255 -40.24 -12.22 -12.16
C ARG A 255 -41.69 -11.92 -11.75
N LEU A 256 -41.89 -11.05 -10.75
CA LEU A 256 -43.23 -10.64 -10.31
C LEU A 256 -44.02 -9.95 -11.44
N VAL A 257 -43.39 -9.04 -12.18
CA VAL A 257 -44.04 -8.37 -13.33
C VAL A 257 -44.40 -9.38 -14.42
N HIS A 258 -43.53 -10.35 -14.70
CA HIS A 258 -43.81 -11.42 -15.66
C HIS A 258 -44.97 -12.32 -15.22
N GLU A 259 -45.03 -12.67 -13.93
CA GLU A 259 -46.12 -13.45 -13.34
C GLU A 259 -47.45 -12.69 -13.43
N ILE A 260 -47.48 -11.40 -13.05
CA ILE A 260 -48.67 -10.54 -13.18
C ILE A 260 -49.15 -10.49 -14.63
N LYS A 261 -48.22 -10.35 -15.60
CA LYS A 261 -48.56 -10.35 -17.02
C LYS A 261 -49.21 -11.67 -17.46
N SER A 262 -48.62 -12.81 -17.08
CA SER A 262 -49.13 -14.15 -17.40
C SER A 262 -50.51 -14.41 -16.76
N THR A 263 -50.70 -13.99 -15.50
CA THR A 263 -52.01 -14.03 -14.84
C THR A 263 -53.02 -13.15 -15.57
N GLY A 264 -52.62 -11.94 -16.00
CA GLY A 264 -53.46 -11.04 -16.80
C GLY A 264 -53.91 -11.65 -18.14
N GLU A 265 -52.99 -12.31 -18.86
CA GLU A 265 -53.30 -13.03 -20.11
C GLU A 265 -54.28 -14.20 -19.87
N SER A 266 -54.10 -14.93 -18.77
CA SER A 266 -54.99 -16.02 -18.35
C SER A 266 -56.39 -15.52 -18.01
N VAL A 267 -56.50 -14.43 -17.24
CA VAL A 267 -57.77 -13.78 -16.93
C VAL A 267 -58.44 -13.23 -18.18
N GLY A 268 -57.67 -12.65 -19.11
CA GLY A 268 -58.18 -12.19 -20.40
C GLY A 268 -58.77 -13.34 -21.22
N THR A 269 -58.07 -14.48 -21.29
CA THR A 269 -58.54 -15.69 -21.98
C THR A 269 -59.80 -16.26 -21.35
N ALA A 270 -59.83 -16.39 -20.02
CA ALA A 270 -61.01 -16.86 -19.28
C ALA A 270 -62.22 -15.93 -19.47
N SER A 271 -61.99 -14.62 -19.48
CA SER A 271 -63.04 -13.62 -19.73
C SER A 271 -63.62 -13.75 -21.14
N ALA A 272 -62.78 -14.00 -22.15
CA ALA A 272 -63.23 -14.26 -23.52
C ALA A 272 -64.07 -15.55 -23.63
N GLN A 273 -63.68 -16.61 -22.92
CA GLN A 273 -64.45 -17.86 -22.85
C GLN A 273 -65.81 -17.66 -22.16
N ILE A 274 -65.86 -16.91 -21.05
CA ILE A 274 -67.12 -16.57 -20.37
C ILE A 274 -68.03 -15.77 -21.31
N ALA A 275 -67.50 -14.77 -22.01
CA ALA A 275 -68.28 -13.98 -22.97
C ALA A 275 -68.88 -14.86 -24.08
N SER A 276 -68.08 -15.78 -24.64
CA SER A 276 -68.57 -16.75 -25.63
C SER A 276 -69.63 -17.70 -25.06
N GLY A 277 -69.44 -18.18 -23.83
CA GLY A 277 -70.39 -19.07 -23.16
C GLY A 277 -71.71 -18.38 -22.83
N ASN A 278 -71.68 -17.10 -22.42
CA ASN A 278 -72.89 -16.30 -22.23
C ASN A 278 -73.64 -16.07 -23.54
N ALA A 279 -72.94 -15.88 -24.66
CA ALA A 279 -73.57 -15.75 -25.97
C ALA A 279 -74.31 -17.04 -26.38
N ASP A 280 -73.67 -18.21 -26.24
CA ASP A 280 -74.30 -19.51 -26.49
C ASP A 280 -75.51 -19.75 -25.58
N LEU A 281 -75.38 -19.44 -24.29
CA LEU A 281 -76.47 -19.55 -23.33
C LEU A 281 -77.64 -18.64 -23.73
N SER A 282 -77.38 -17.40 -24.11
CA SER A 282 -78.41 -16.46 -24.58
C SER A 282 -79.17 -17.03 -25.78
N VAL A 283 -78.45 -17.56 -26.79
CA VAL A 283 -79.06 -18.21 -27.96
C VAL A 283 -79.92 -19.40 -27.55
N ARG A 284 -79.45 -20.25 -26.64
CA ARG A 284 -80.21 -21.40 -26.14
C ARG A 284 -81.44 -21.01 -25.32
N THR A 285 -81.35 -19.92 -24.55
CA THR A 285 -82.48 -19.35 -23.81
C THR A 285 -83.53 -18.78 -24.77
N GLU A 286 -83.12 -18.06 -25.81
CA GLU A 286 -84.01 -17.58 -26.87
C GLU A 286 -84.71 -18.75 -27.59
N GLN A 287 -83.97 -19.80 -27.94
CA GLN A 287 -84.53 -21.00 -28.58
C GLN A 287 -85.51 -21.73 -27.67
N SER A 288 -85.20 -21.83 -26.37
CA SER A 288 -86.07 -22.47 -25.38
C SER A 288 -87.34 -21.65 -25.14
N ALA A 289 -87.24 -20.32 -25.11
CA ALA A 289 -88.40 -19.43 -25.06
C ALA A 289 -89.28 -19.60 -26.32
N ALA A 290 -88.69 -19.70 -27.51
CA ALA A 290 -89.42 -19.97 -28.75
C ALA A 290 -90.13 -21.34 -28.72
N ASN A 291 -89.46 -22.40 -28.23
CA ASN A 291 -90.05 -23.72 -28.07
C ASN A 291 -91.21 -23.72 -27.05
N LEU A 292 -91.07 -22.99 -25.94
CA LEU A 292 -92.13 -22.83 -24.95
C LEU A 292 -93.32 -22.06 -25.53
N GLN A 293 -93.08 -21.02 -26.33
CA GLN A 293 -94.13 -20.30 -27.05
C GLN A 293 -94.88 -21.24 -28.00
N GLN A 294 -94.16 -22.08 -28.75
CA GLN A 294 -94.75 -23.05 -29.65
C GLN A 294 -95.56 -24.12 -28.88
N ALA A 295 -95.05 -24.60 -27.75
CA ALA A 295 -95.76 -25.54 -26.88
C ALA A 295 -97.04 -24.91 -26.30
N ALA A 296 -96.98 -23.65 -25.85
CA ALA A 296 -98.15 -22.90 -25.38
C ALA A 296 -99.21 -22.76 -26.49
N SER A 297 -98.81 -22.40 -27.72
CA SER A 297 -99.75 -22.33 -28.86
C SER A 297 -100.37 -23.70 -29.20
N SER A 298 -99.57 -24.77 -29.10
CA SER A 298 -100.06 -26.15 -29.29
C SER A 298 -101.05 -26.55 -28.20
N LEU A 299 -100.82 -26.12 -26.94
CA LEU A 299 -101.75 -26.31 -25.83
C LEU A 299 -103.04 -25.52 -26.02
N GLU A 300 -103.00 -24.30 -26.53
CA GLU A 300 -104.21 -23.52 -26.88
C GLU A 300 -105.04 -24.24 -27.96
N GLN A 301 -104.38 -24.75 -29.01
CA GLN A 301 -105.03 -25.51 -30.07
C GLN A 301 -105.60 -26.85 -29.56
N LEU A 302 -104.87 -27.57 -28.71
CA LEU A 302 -105.37 -28.76 -28.03
C LEU A 302 -106.58 -28.42 -27.13
N HIS A 303 -106.51 -27.35 -26.35
CA HIS A 303 -107.60 -26.91 -25.50
C HIS A 303 -108.85 -26.55 -26.32
N SER A 304 -108.69 -25.86 -27.46
CA SER A 304 -109.78 -25.60 -28.41
C SER A 304 -110.40 -26.90 -28.94
N THR A 305 -109.56 -27.89 -29.26
CA THR A 305 -110.01 -29.20 -29.77
C THR A 305 -110.76 -30.00 -28.70
N VAL A 306 -110.26 -29.99 -27.46
CA VAL A 306 -110.92 -30.63 -26.30
C VAL A 306 -112.27 -29.96 -26.01
N ARG A 307 -112.33 -28.62 -26.05
CA ARG A 307 -113.57 -27.87 -25.90
C ARG A 307 -114.57 -28.24 -27.01
N HIS A 308 -114.12 -28.30 -28.26
CA HIS A 308 -114.95 -28.73 -29.39
C HIS A 308 -115.47 -30.17 -29.21
N ASN A 309 -114.61 -31.11 -28.81
CA ASN A 309 -115.02 -32.50 -28.54
C ASN A 309 -116.05 -32.59 -27.41
N ALA A 310 -115.92 -31.80 -26.35
CA ALA A 310 -116.90 -31.74 -25.26
C ALA A 310 -118.26 -31.21 -25.75
N GLU A 311 -118.25 -30.20 -26.63
CA GLU A 311 -119.45 -29.62 -27.23
C GLU A 311 -120.15 -30.62 -28.18
N VAL A 312 -119.39 -31.34 -29.01
CA VAL A 312 -119.88 -32.43 -29.86
C VAL A 312 -120.44 -33.58 -29.03
N ALA A 313 -119.78 -33.98 -27.93
CA ALA A 313 -120.29 -35.00 -27.02
C ALA A 313 -121.60 -34.56 -26.34
N GLY A 314 -121.70 -33.27 -25.97
CA GLY A 314 -122.93 -32.65 -25.50
C GLY A 314 -124.06 -32.74 -26.52
N GLN A 315 -123.82 -32.31 -27.77
CA GLN A 315 -124.79 -32.43 -28.87
C GLN A 315 -125.19 -33.89 -29.13
N ALA A 316 -124.24 -34.82 -29.13
CA ALA A 316 -124.53 -36.24 -29.31
C ALA A 316 -125.41 -36.80 -28.18
N THR A 317 -125.18 -36.34 -26.94
CA THR A 317 -126.01 -36.70 -25.77
C THR A 317 -127.43 -36.15 -25.92
N ASP A 318 -127.58 -34.90 -26.36
CA ASP A 318 -128.89 -34.30 -26.64
C ASP A 318 -129.63 -35.04 -27.76
N MET A 319 -128.92 -35.40 -28.82
CA MET A 319 -129.47 -36.15 -29.96
C MET A 319 -129.87 -37.58 -29.55
N ALA A 320 -129.08 -38.25 -28.71
CA ALA A 320 -129.45 -39.54 -28.12
C ALA A 320 -130.68 -39.42 -27.22
N ARG A 321 -130.80 -38.33 -26.44
CA ARG A 321 -131.96 -38.06 -25.59
C ARG A 321 -133.23 -37.79 -26.40
N GLN A 322 -133.11 -37.04 -27.49
CA GLN A 322 -134.19 -36.84 -28.47
C GLN A 322 -134.58 -38.17 -29.13
N GLY A 323 -133.60 -38.99 -29.53
CA GLY A 323 -133.84 -40.33 -30.07
C GLY A 323 -134.57 -41.25 -29.08
N ALA A 324 -134.18 -41.23 -27.80
CA ALA A 324 -134.88 -41.97 -26.75
C ALA A 324 -136.31 -41.47 -26.53
N GLN A 325 -136.54 -40.15 -26.61
CA GLN A 325 -137.88 -39.56 -26.49
C GLN A 325 -138.78 -39.93 -27.68
N VAL A 326 -138.23 -39.98 -28.90
CA VAL A 326 -138.95 -40.49 -30.09
C VAL A 326 -139.24 -41.98 -29.94
N ALA A 327 -138.32 -42.77 -29.37
CA ALA A 327 -138.56 -44.18 -29.09
C ALA A 327 -139.67 -44.37 -28.04
N GLU A 328 -139.72 -43.56 -26.97
CA GLU A 328 -140.84 -43.56 -26.00
C GLU A 328 -142.17 -43.20 -26.64
N GLN A 329 -142.21 -42.18 -27.50
CA GLN A 329 -143.42 -41.84 -28.26
C GLN A 329 -143.82 -42.96 -29.23
N GLY A 330 -142.83 -43.64 -29.83
CA GLY A 330 -143.04 -44.83 -30.65
C GLY A 330 -143.63 -45.99 -29.85
N ASP A 331 -143.14 -46.21 -28.63
CA ASP A 331 -143.64 -47.24 -27.71
C ASP A 331 -145.10 -46.95 -27.30
N GLU A 332 -145.45 -45.68 -27.09
CA GLU A 332 -146.84 -45.25 -26.84
C GLU A 332 -147.75 -45.51 -28.05
N VAL A 333 -147.28 -45.25 -29.27
CA VAL A 333 -148.04 -45.51 -30.51
C VAL A 333 -148.20 -47.02 -30.74
N ILE A 334 -147.16 -47.82 -30.54
CA ILE A 334 -147.21 -49.29 -30.62
C ILE A 334 -148.19 -49.83 -29.58
N SER A 335 -148.16 -49.31 -28.34
CA SER A 335 -149.09 -49.69 -27.27
C SER A 335 -150.56 -49.40 -27.65
N ARG A 336 -150.84 -48.24 -28.26
CA ARG A 336 -152.16 -47.92 -28.80
C ARG A 336 -152.59 -48.85 -29.96
N VAL A 337 -151.66 -49.28 -30.81
CA VAL A 337 -151.95 -50.26 -31.89
C VAL A 337 -152.24 -51.65 -31.31
N VAL A 338 -151.50 -52.10 -30.31
CA VAL A 338 -151.76 -53.39 -29.64
C VAL A 338 -153.11 -53.36 -28.91
N ALA A 339 -153.45 -52.27 -28.25
CA ALA A 339 -154.78 -52.10 -27.63
C ALA A 339 -155.91 -52.11 -28.69
N ALA A 340 -155.71 -51.45 -29.84
CA ALA A 340 -156.67 -51.49 -30.94
C ALA A 340 -156.76 -52.87 -31.62
N MET A 341 -155.68 -53.66 -31.62
CA MET A 341 -155.72 -55.04 -32.12
C MET A 341 -156.37 -56.02 -31.15
N ALA A 342 -156.34 -55.77 -29.83
CA ALA A 342 -157.03 -56.58 -28.83
C ALA A 342 -158.55 -56.38 -28.82
N ASP A 343 -159.05 -55.27 -29.36
CA ASP A 343 -160.50 -54.96 -29.45
C ASP A 343 -161.19 -55.57 -30.69
N ILE A 344 -160.43 -56.26 -31.58
CA ILE A 344 -160.92 -56.76 -32.87
C ILE A 344 -160.71 -58.29 -33.02
N GLY A 345 -160.42 -59.01 -31.92
CA GLY A 345 -160.24 -60.47 -31.90
C GLY A 345 -161.11 -61.19 -30.88
#